data_AF-A0AB38X4G2-F1
#
_entry.id   AF-A0AB38X4G2-F1
#
_cell.length_a   1.000
_cell.length_b   1.000
_cell.length_c   1.000
_cell.angle_alpha   90.00
_cell.angle_beta   90.00
_cell.angle_gamma   90.00
#
_symmetry.space_group_name_H-M   'P 1'
#
loop_
_entity.id
_entity.type
_entity.pdbx_description
1 polymer ?
#
loop_
_entity_poly.entity_id
_entity_poly.type
_entity_poly.pdbx_seq_one_letter_code
_entity_poly.pdbx_strand_id
1 'polypeptide(L)'
;MRLLDLTGQQFGRLTVIRRDGTAKNGNATWLCKCNCGNLVTVDSYRLRHGITVSCGCYRRDISKERLTKDPRTREQIGNAMNLPLVNGSNVAALTKLSSRNISGVIGVSFDKRSGKWATRLFYHGRYILNQTFTDFDEAVEARRRAEEQLTQNDDVQLKASAEG
;
A
#
# COMPACT_ATOMS: atom_id res chain seq x y z
N MET A 1 -17.89 16.41 38.00
CA MET A 1 -17.71 16.84 36.59
C MET A 1 -18.93 16.39 35.81
N ARG A 2 -19.73 17.30 35.23
CA ARG A 2 -20.95 16.94 34.48
C ARG A 2 -20.54 16.18 33.20
N LEU A 3 -21.08 14.98 33.02
CA LEU A 3 -20.92 14.22 31.79
C LEU A 3 -21.77 14.92 30.71
N LEU A 4 -21.13 15.55 29.73
CA LEU A 4 -21.85 16.15 28.61
C LEU A 4 -22.32 15.02 27.69
N ASP A 5 -23.63 14.87 27.52
CA ASP A 5 -24.19 13.94 26.53
C ASP A 5 -24.12 14.57 25.14
N LEU A 6 -23.43 13.89 24.22
CA LEU A 6 -23.27 14.33 22.82
C LEU A 6 -24.18 13.55 21.88
N THR A 7 -25.04 12.66 22.37
CA THR A 7 -25.94 11.84 21.55
C THR A 7 -26.81 12.69 20.64
N GLY A 8 -26.90 12.32 19.36
CA GLY A 8 -27.67 13.03 18.34
C GLY A 8 -27.00 14.30 17.79
N GLN A 9 -25.91 14.77 18.37
CA GLN A 9 -25.21 15.94 17.86
C GLN A 9 -24.39 15.63 16.61
N GLN A 10 -24.27 16.63 15.73
CA GLN A 10 -23.50 16.54 14.50
C GLN A 10 -22.22 17.38 14.60
N PHE A 11 -21.09 16.74 14.32
CA PHE A 11 -19.75 17.36 14.26
C PHE A 11 -19.20 17.19 12.84
N GLY A 12 -19.36 18.22 12.01
CA GLY A 12 -19.02 18.15 10.59
C GLY A 12 -19.83 17.08 9.87
N ARG A 13 -19.16 16.01 9.43
CA ARG A 13 -19.77 14.85 8.75
C ARG A 13 -20.10 13.69 9.69
N LEU A 14 -19.88 13.84 10.99
CA LEU A 14 -20.11 12.81 12.00
C LEU A 14 -21.37 13.10 12.79
N THR A 15 -22.28 12.14 12.87
CA THR A 15 -23.45 12.18 13.74
C THR A 15 -23.23 11.23 14.90
N VAL A 16 -23.31 11.71 16.13
CA VAL A 16 -23.12 10.89 17.33
C VAL A 16 -24.33 9.97 17.55
N ILE A 17 -24.10 8.67 17.60
CA ILE A 17 -25.15 7.66 17.82
C ILE A 17 -25.30 7.34 19.30
N ARG A 18 -24.19 7.01 19.97
CA ARG A 18 -24.19 6.59 21.37
C ARG A 18 -22.80 6.70 21.99
N ARG A 19 -22.74 6.65 23.31
CA ARG A 19 -21.49 6.46 24.04
C ARG A 19 -20.89 5.08 23.75
N ASP A 20 -19.57 5.03 23.64
CA ASP A 20 -18.78 3.85 23.28
C ASP A 20 -17.57 3.68 24.22
N GLY A 21 -17.79 3.94 25.51
CA GLY A 21 -16.82 3.74 26.57
C GLY A 21 -16.05 4.99 27.02
N THR A 22 -14.80 4.76 27.39
CA THR A 22 -13.86 5.76 27.91
C THR A 22 -12.49 5.50 27.28
N ALA A 23 -11.87 6.53 26.73
CA ALA A 23 -10.52 6.48 26.17
C ALA A 23 -9.45 6.39 27.28
N LYS A 24 -8.22 6.01 26.90
CA LYS A 24 -7.06 5.91 27.81
C LYS A 24 -6.74 7.20 28.57
N ASN A 25 -7.15 8.35 28.02
CA ASN A 25 -6.98 9.68 28.62
C ASN A 25 -8.13 10.05 29.59
N GLY A 26 -9.05 9.13 29.90
CA GLY A 26 -10.20 9.35 30.79
C GLY A 26 -11.39 10.05 30.14
N ASN A 27 -11.29 10.47 28.87
CA ASN A 27 -12.41 11.10 28.17
C ASN A 27 -13.45 10.08 27.72
N ALA A 28 -14.73 10.45 27.74
CA ALA A 28 -15.77 9.62 27.13
C ALA A 28 -15.54 9.48 25.61
N THR A 29 -15.81 8.30 25.08
CA THR A 29 -15.78 8.00 23.65
C THR A 29 -17.19 7.83 23.11
N TRP A 30 -17.38 8.18 21.85
CA TRP A 30 -18.67 8.22 21.18
C TRP A 30 -18.60 7.53 19.84
N LEU A 31 -19.52 6.58 19.62
CA LEU A 31 -19.72 5.96 18.33
C LEU A 31 -20.46 6.95 17.43
N CYS A 32 -19.82 7.33 16.34
CA CYS A 32 -20.35 8.29 15.37
C CYS A 32 -20.58 7.62 14.02
N LYS A 33 -21.69 7.96 13.36
CA LYS A 33 -21.95 7.63 11.96
C LYS A 33 -21.47 8.76 11.06
N CYS A 34 -20.59 8.44 10.14
CA CYS A 34 -20.17 9.39 9.12
C CYS A 34 -21.18 9.43 7.97
N ASN A 35 -21.30 10.59 7.31
CA ASN A 35 -22.15 10.75 6.11
C ASN A 35 -21.80 9.77 4.97
N CYS A 36 -20.55 9.29 4.91
CA CYS A 36 -20.12 8.26 3.95
C CYS A 36 -20.52 6.84 4.34
N GLY A 37 -21.26 6.65 5.44
CA GLY A 37 -21.76 5.36 5.92
C GLY A 37 -20.88 4.67 6.97
N ASN A 38 -19.60 5.05 7.08
CA ASN A 38 -18.68 4.42 8.03
C ASN A 38 -18.97 4.84 9.48
N LEU A 39 -18.80 3.89 10.40
CA LEU A 39 -18.85 4.12 11.84
C LEU A 39 -17.44 4.38 12.38
N VAL A 40 -17.30 5.32 13.31
CA VAL A 40 -16.02 5.65 13.94
C VAL A 40 -16.23 6.02 15.40
N THR A 41 -15.37 5.50 16.28
CA THR A 41 -15.35 5.88 17.69
C THR A 41 -14.38 7.04 17.89
N VAL A 42 -14.88 8.14 18.46
CA VAL A 42 -14.12 9.38 18.64
C VAL A 42 -14.25 9.85 20.10
N ASP A 43 -13.21 10.45 20.66
CA ASP A 43 -13.28 11.03 22.00
C ASP A 43 -14.14 12.33 22.03
N SER A 44 -14.70 12.63 23.21
CA SER A 44 -15.49 13.86 23.41
C SER A 44 -14.69 15.13 23.12
N TYR A 45 -13.39 15.10 23.38
CA TYR A 45 -12.52 16.27 23.22
C TYR A 45 -12.37 16.65 21.75
N ARG A 46 -12.02 15.68 20.88
CA ARG A 46 -11.80 15.92 19.45
C ARG A 46 -13.09 16.23 18.71
N LEU A 47 -14.23 15.69 19.15
CA LEU A 47 -15.54 16.08 18.62
C LEU A 47 -15.83 17.55 18.93
N ARG A 48 -15.78 17.95 20.21
CA ARG A 48 -16.12 19.31 20.64
C ARG A 48 -15.18 20.39 20.10
N HIS A 49 -13.89 20.09 19.96
CA HIS A 49 -12.91 21.03 19.41
C HIS A 49 -12.80 20.98 17.88
N GLY A 50 -13.64 20.21 17.19
CA GLY A 50 -13.63 20.14 15.72
C GLY A 50 -12.35 19.51 15.14
N ILE A 51 -11.58 18.77 15.94
CA ILE A 51 -10.37 18.07 15.49
C ILE A 51 -10.74 16.90 14.58
N THR A 52 -11.83 16.20 14.90
CA THR A 52 -12.32 15.06 14.11
C THR A 52 -13.69 15.40 13.54
N VAL A 53 -13.72 15.67 12.23
CA VAL A 53 -14.93 16.11 11.49
C VAL A 53 -15.46 15.07 10.51
N SER A 54 -14.75 13.94 10.34
CA SER A 54 -15.16 12.82 9.49
C SER A 54 -14.39 11.55 9.89
N CYS A 55 -14.78 10.39 9.36
CA CYS A 55 -14.01 9.15 9.50
C CYS A 55 -12.72 9.13 8.62
N GLY A 56 -12.26 10.29 8.14
CA GLY A 56 -11.16 10.43 7.18
C GLY A 56 -11.60 10.51 5.72
N CYS A 57 -12.89 10.34 5.41
CA CYS A 57 -13.42 10.47 4.05
C CYS A 57 -13.27 11.90 3.50
N TYR A 58 -13.43 12.93 4.33
CA TYR A 58 -13.31 14.33 3.90
C TYR A 58 -11.96 14.63 3.24
N ARG A 59 -10.86 14.16 3.86
CA ARG A 59 -9.51 14.31 3.30
C ARG A 59 -9.33 13.53 2.01
N ARG A 60 -9.93 12.33 1.92
CA ARG A 60 -9.91 11.52 0.69
C ARG A 60 -10.62 12.22 -0.45
N ASP A 61 -11.80 12.79 -0.22
CA ASP A 61 -12.58 13.50 -1.23
C ASP A 61 -11.80 14.70 -1.78
N ILE A 62 -11.25 15.53 -0.89
CA ILE A 62 -10.43 16.69 -1.27
C ILE A 62 -9.19 16.25 -2.06
N SER A 63 -8.50 15.20 -1.60
CA SER A 63 -7.33 14.68 -2.31
C SER A 63 -7.69 14.20 -3.72
N LYS A 64 -8.81 13.47 -3.85
CA LYS A 64 -9.32 13.01 -5.14
C LYS A 64 -9.62 14.19 -6.07
N GLU A 65 -10.32 15.20 -5.57
CA GLU A 65 -10.66 16.39 -6.34
C GLU A 65 -9.41 17.13 -6.83
N ARG A 66 -8.42 17.31 -5.95
CA ARG A 66 -7.13 17.94 -6.32
C ARG A 66 -6.39 17.16 -7.39
N LEU A 67 -6.31 15.84 -7.26
CA LEU A 67 -5.66 14.97 -8.26
C LEU A 67 -6.36 15.07 -9.62
N THR A 68 -7.69 15.11 -9.65
CA THR A 68 -8.44 15.22 -10.92
C THR A 68 -8.30 16.59 -11.59
N LYS A 69 -7.98 17.64 -10.83
CA LYS A 69 -7.77 19.00 -11.35
C LYS A 69 -6.32 19.28 -11.78
N ASP A 70 -5.33 18.51 -11.31
CA ASP A 70 -3.93 18.70 -11.72
C ASP A 70 -3.74 18.27 -13.19
N PRO A 71 -3.38 19.20 -14.10
CA PRO A 71 -3.21 18.89 -15.52
C PRO A 71 -2.17 17.81 -15.77
N ARG A 72 -1.08 17.75 -14.99
CA ARG A 72 -0.02 16.74 -15.15
C ARG A 72 -0.53 15.34 -14.84
N THR A 73 -1.34 15.23 -13.79
CA THR A 73 -1.93 13.95 -13.39
C THR A 73 -2.95 13.50 -14.43
N ARG A 74 -3.74 14.43 -14.98
CA ARG A 74 -4.72 14.12 -16.03
C ARG A 74 -4.09 13.64 -17.34
N GLU A 75 -2.95 14.21 -17.71
CA GLU A 75 -2.19 13.78 -18.90
C GLU A 75 -1.56 12.39 -18.73
N GLN A 76 -1.14 12.04 -17.51
CA GLN A 76 -0.40 10.79 -17.25
C GLN A 76 -1.28 9.64 -16.73
N ILE A 77 -2.52 9.91 -16.30
CA ILE A 77 -3.46 8.88 -15.84
C ILE A 77 -3.71 7.87 -16.98
N GLY A 78 -3.49 6.59 -16.68
CA GLY A 78 -3.72 5.50 -17.64
C GLY A 78 -2.70 5.41 -18.78
N ASN A 79 -1.62 6.20 -18.75
CA ASN A 79 -0.58 6.11 -19.77
C ASN A 79 0.16 4.77 -19.67
N ALA A 80 -0.09 3.87 -20.62
CA ALA A 80 0.52 2.55 -20.69
C ALA A 80 2.06 2.60 -20.83
N MET A 81 2.61 3.70 -21.35
CA MET A 81 4.07 3.89 -21.46
C MET A 81 4.75 4.10 -20.10
N ASN A 82 4.01 4.49 -19.07
CA ASN A 82 4.53 4.56 -17.70
C ASN A 82 4.61 3.19 -17.02
N LEU A 83 4.05 2.15 -17.64
CA LEU A 83 4.08 0.77 -17.15
C LEU A 83 4.46 -0.19 -18.29
N PRO A 84 5.63 -0.01 -18.94
CA PRO A 84 6.01 -0.82 -20.08
C PRO A 84 6.15 -2.27 -19.64
N LEU A 85 5.22 -3.09 -20.10
CA LEU A 85 5.22 -4.53 -19.94
C LEU A 85 5.84 -5.10 -21.21
N VAL A 86 7.01 -5.70 -21.11
CA VAL A 86 7.59 -6.49 -22.20
C VAL A 86 7.20 -7.93 -21.93
N ASN A 87 6.45 -8.53 -22.85
CA ASN A 87 5.90 -9.89 -22.72
C ASN A 87 5.11 -10.13 -21.41
N GLY A 88 4.43 -9.11 -20.87
CA GLY A 88 3.70 -9.23 -19.60
C GLY A 88 4.56 -9.14 -18.33
N SER A 89 5.85 -8.81 -18.48
CA SER A 89 6.77 -8.54 -17.38
C SER A 89 7.07 -7.05 -17.27
N ASN A 90 7.01 -6.52 -16.04
CA ASN A 90 7.39 -5.13 -15.78
C ASN A 90 8.92 -5.03 -15.74
N VAL A 91 9.52 -4.60 -16.85
CA VAL A 91 10.98 -4.51 -17.00
C VAL A 91 11.59 -3.55 -16.00
N ALA A 92 10.92 -2.43 -15.71
CA ALA A 92 11.41 -1.46 -14.72
C ALA A 92 11.52 -2.06 -13.31
N ALA A 93 10.62 -2.97 -12.93
CA ALA A 93 10.69 -3.68 -11.66
C ALA A 93 11.84 -4.70 -11.59
N LEU A 94 12.34 -5.16 -12.73
CA LEU A 94 13.46 -6.10 -12.83
C LEU A 94 14.81 -5.38 -12.93
N THR A 95 14.86 -4.21 -13.57
CA THR A 95 16.12 -3.53 -13.90
C THR A 95 16.43 -2.30 -13.05
N LYS A 96 15.41 -1.61 -12.52
CA LYS A 96 15.60 -0.35 -11.82
C LYS A 96 15.61 -0.54 -10.31
N LEU A 97 16.76 -0.31 -9.69
CA LEU A 97 16.87 -0.27 -8.24
C LEU A 97 16.09 0.92 -7.67
N SER A 98 15.12 0.64 -6.80
CA SER A 98 14.35 1.67 -6.10
C SER A 98 15.22 2.35 -5.03
N SER A 99 15.09 3.67 -4.85
CA SER A 99 15.76 4.41 -3.77
C SER A 99 15.38 3.96 -2.36
N ARG A 100 14.22 3.30 -2.22
CA ARG A 100 13.76 2.66 -0.97
C ARG A 100 14.41 1.30 -0.70
N ASN A 101 15.19 0.78 -1.65
CA ASN A 101 15.87 -0.50 -1.48
C ASN A 101 17.04 -0.31 -0.52
N ILE A 102 17.04 -1.09 0.56
CA ILE A 102 18.06 -1.03 1.63
C ILE A 102 19.12 -2.12 1.41
N SER A 103 18.77 -3.22 0.74
CA SER A 103 19.63 -4.39 0.54
C SER A 103 20.65 -4.23 -0.58
N GLY A 104 20.49 -3.22 -1.44
CA GLY A 104 21.26 -3.04 -2.67
C GLY A 104 20.87 -3.99 -3.80
N VAL A 105 20.06 -5.02 -3.54
CA VAL A 105 19.71 -6.07 -4.50
C VAL A 105 18.20 -6.08 -4.76
N ILE A 106 17.82 -6.07 -6.04
CA ILE A 106 16.41 -6.07 -6.45
C ILE A 106 15.76 -7.38 -6.04
N GLY A 107 14.60 -7.31 -5.37
CA GLY A 107 13.84 -8.49 -4.95
C GLY A 107 14.34 -9.19 -3.68
N VAL A 108 15.45 -8.74 -3.09
CA VAL A 108 15.94 -9.22 -1.79
C VAL A 108 15.59 -8.19 -0.73
N SER A 109 14.86 -8.57 0.32
CA SER A 109 14.51 -7.65 1.41
C SER A 109 14.58 -8.32 2.77
N PHE A 110 14.98 -7.57 3.80
CA PHE A 110 15.04 -8.08 5.17
C PHE A 110 13.71 -7.86 5.88
N ASP A 111 13.13 -8.93 6.42
CA ASP A 111 11.97 -8.85 7.33
C ASP A 111 12.44 -8.74 8.78
N LYS A 112 12.26 -7.56 9.38
CA LYS A 112 12.62 -7.28 10.78
C LYS A 112 11.83 -8.10 11.78
N ARG A 113 10.63 -8.57 11.43
CA ARG A 113 9.79 -9.36 12.35
C ARG A 113 10.26 -10.80 12.46
N SER A 114 10.60 -11.43 11.33
CA SER A 114 11.10 -12.80 11.30
C SER A 114 12.62 -12.91 11.42
N GLY A 115 13.35 -11.80 11.22
CA GLY A 115 14.82 -11.78 11.18
C GLY A 115 15.39 -12.54 9.99
N LYS A 116 14.66 -12.60 8.86
CA LYS A 116 15.03 -13.40 7.68
C LYS A 116 15.06 -12.53 6.43
N TRP A 117 15.88 -12.92 5.47
CA TRP A 117 15.95 -12.34 4.14
C TRP A 117 14.92 -13.00 3.23
N ALA A 118 13.98 -12.24 2.70
CA ALA A 118 13.01 -12.71 1.73
C ALA A 118 13.50 -12.37 0.31
N THR A 119 13.61 -13.39 -0.53
CA THR A 119 14.00 -13.25 -1.94
C THR A 119 12.80 -13.55 -2.83
N ARG A 120 12.46 -12.60 -3.69
CA ARG A 120 11.32 -12.70 -4.62
C ARG A 120 11.73 -12.32 -6.03
N LEU A 121 11.32 -13.11 -7.01
CA LEU A 121 11.41 -12.80 -8.44
C LEU A 121 10.07 -13.09 -9.09
N PHE A 122 9.48 -12.06 -9.70
CA PHE A 122 8.21 -12.14 -10.40
C PHE A 122 8.44 -11.94 -11.90
N TYR A 123 7.95 -12.86 -12.71
CA TYR A 123 8.14 -12.87 -14.16
C TYR A 123 6.88 -13.44 -14.82
N HIS A 124 6.38 -12.79 -15.88
CA HIS A 124 5.17 -13.22 -16.63
C HIS A 124 3.97 -13.57 -15.75
N GLY A 125 3.65 -12.74 -14.76
CA GLY A 125 2.45 -12.96 -13.93
C GLY A 125 2.61 -14.02 -12.82
N ARG A 126 3.79 -14.63 -12.64
CA ARG A 126 4.04 -15.64 -11.60
C ARG A 126 5.34 -15.38 -10.82
N TYR A 127 5.40 -15.89 -9.59
CA TYR A 127 6.64 -15.93 -8.82
C TYR A 127 7.50 -17.10 -9.29
N ILE A 128 8.69 -16.81 -9.79
CA ILE A 128 9.71 -17.81 -10.11
C ILE A 128 10.52 -18.15 -8.86
N LEU A 129 10.72 -17.16 -7.99
CA LEU A 129 11.35 -17.32 -6.69
C LEU A 129 10.51 -16.61 -5.63
N ASN A 130 10.24 -17.30 -4.52
CA ASN A 130 9.58 -16.74 -3.34
C ASN A 130 9.99 -17.54 -2.11
N GLN A 131 11.23 -17.33 -1.66
CA GLN A 131 11.82 -18.07 -0.55
C GLN A 131 12.39 -17.11 0.50
N THR A 132 12.66 -17.64 1.69
CA THR A 132 13.28 -16.90 2.79
C THR A 132 14.52 -17.61 3.29
N PHE A 133 15.57 -16.85 3.55
CA PHE A 133 16.88 -17.31 3.97
C PHE A 133 17.27 -16.65 5.30
N THR A 134 18.15 -17.29 6.05
CA THR A 134 18.74 -16.71 7.27
C THR A 134 19.92 -15.80 6.93
N ASP A 135 20.68 -16.15 5.90
CA ASP A 135 21.86 -15.42 5.49
C ASP A 135 21.59 -14.50 4.29
N PHE A 136 22.34 -13.40 4.20
CA PHE A 136 22.20 -12.44 3.10
C PHE A 136 22.80 -12.95 1.79
N ASP A 137 23.99 -13.56 1.85
CA ASP A 137 24.71 -13.98 0.65
C ASP A 137 23.96 -15.12 -0.04
N GLU A 138 23.40 -16.05 0.73
CA GLU A 138 22.53 -17.10 0.22
C GLU A 138 21.28 -16.54 -0.50
N ALA A 139 20.68 -15.49 0.08
CA ALA A 139 19.51 -14.82 -0.50
C ALA A 139 19.82 -14.14 -1.84
N VAL A 140 21.02 -13.55 -1.97
CA VAL A 140 21.50 -12.90 -3.19
C VAL A 140 21.86 -13.93 -4.26
N GLU A 141 22.50 -15.02 -3.86
CA GLU A 141 22.87 -16.10 -4.77
C GLU A 141 21.63 -16.80 -5.34
N ALA A 142 20.63 -17.08 -4.50
CA ALA A 142 19.34 -17.60 -4.96
C ALA A 142 18.67 -16.68 -5.99
N ARG A 143 18.80 -15.36 -5.82
CA ARG A 143 18.31 -14.37 -6.78
C ARG A 143 19.05 -14.45 -8.12
N ARG A 144 20.38 -14.49 -8.10
CA ARG A 144 21.22 -14.59 -9.32
C ARG A 144 20.91 -15.86 -10.10
N ARG A 145 20.84 -17.01 -9.43
CA ARG A 145 20.49 -18.28 -10.08
C ARG A 145 19.12 -18.24 -10.75
N ALA A 146 18.14 -17.61 -10.12
CA ALA A 146 16.81 -17.47 -10.70
C ALA A 146 16.82 -16.58 -11.97
N GLU A 147 17.67 -15.56 -12.03
CA GLU A 147 17.84 -14.71 -13.22
C GLU A 147 18.57 -15.45 -14.36
N GLU A 148 19.59 -16.24 -14.03
CA GLU A 148 20.29 -17.10 -15.00
C GLU A 148 19.35 -18.16 -15.61
N GLN A 149 18.52 -18.80 -14.78
CA GLN A 149 17.51 -19.77 -15.24
C GLN A 149 16.48 -19.13 -16.17
N LEU A 150 16.10 -17.86 -15.94
CA LEU A 150 15.20 -17.16 -16.85
C LEU A 150 15.89 -16.81 -18.18
N THR A 151 17.14 -16.35 -18.12
CA THR A 151 17.92 -16.00 -19.32
C THR A 151 18.10 -17.22 -20.23
N GLN A 152 18.39 -18.40 -19.66
CA GLN A 152 18.49 -19.65 -20.41
C GLN A 152 17.16 -20.10 -21.01
N ASN A 153 16.03 -19.88 -20.31
CA ASN A 153 14.71 -20.27 -20.79
C ASN A 153 14.12 -19.31 -21.85
N ASP A 154 14.45 -18.02 -21.78
CA ASP A 154 14.01 -17.04 -22.79
C ASP A 154 14.74 -17.23 -24.14
N ASP A 155 16.01 -17.65 -24.13
CA ASP A 155 16.73 -18.08 -25.33
C ASP A 155 16.12 -19.34 -25.97
N VAL A 156 15.55 -20.23 -25.15
CA VAL A 156 14.81 -21.42 -25.63
C VAL A 156 13.45 -21.03 -26.22
N GLN A 157 12.78 -19.99 -25.69
CA GLN A 157 11.54 -19.44 -26.26
C GLN A 157 11.78 -18.67 -27.58
N LEU A 158 12.91 -17.96 -27.72
CA LEU A 158 13.30 -17.27 -28.96
C LEU A 158 13.68 -18.25 -30.08
N LYS A 159 14.35 -19.37 -29.75
CA LYS A 159 14.63 -20.44 -30.73
C LYS A 159 13.39 -21.23 -31.12
N ALA A 160 12.46 -21.48 -30.20
CA ALA A 160 11.19 -22.16 -30.49
C ALA A 160 10.23 -21.31 -31.36
N SER A 161 10.43 -19.99 -31.45
CA SER A 161 9.63 -19.09 -32.29
C SER A 161 10.24 -18.83 -33.67
N ALA A 162 11.43 -19.38 -33.96
CA ALA A 162 12.15 -19.20 -35.22
C ALA A 162 12.10 -20.45 -36.14
N GLU A 163 11.45 -21.53 -35.71
CA GLU A 163 11.27 -22.78 -36.47
C GLU A 163 9.79 -23.12 -36.73
N GLY A 164 8.91 -22.10 -36.79
CA GLY A 164 7.48 -22.23 -37.14
C GLY A 164 7.07 -21.35 -38.30
#